data_AF-A0A2G5IJX2-F1
#
_entry.id   AF-A0A2G5IJX2-F1
#
_cell.length_a   1.000
_cell.length_b   1.000
_cell.length_c   1.000
_cell.angle_alpha   90.00
_cell.angle_beta   90.00
_cell.angle_gamma   90.00
#
_symmetry.space_group_name_H-M   'P 1'
#
loop_
_entity.id
_entity.type
_entity.pdbx_description
1 polymer ?
#
loop_
_entity_poly.entity_id
_entity_poly.type
_entity_poly.pdbx_seq_one_letter_code
_entity_poly.pdbx_strand_id
1 'polypeptide(L)'
;MSSTRTEAAEQAESRHSSRAVPEVVTGLLVRKVVSAARAVIERFRAGTHHGLYPTAVEEILREFCLAHLGAALWSGMKDEAATAFRSGDGSPAGAGRYFLDRFIETVSVPERKEVTVVGHGSGVPLMNAFLAAFDARRGSAGSPLSADFRVRDVVALAPMCTFPELASTLRRRNTAFERFRMFALTDEAEKADHLVPVAYPRSLLYFVSGALERDPNGTSAAVPLSGMARWYGSGQTAGGAEAEEVRVVADAEPRAFVLSPGAECGARSHAQFRTDPALLANLQVMISG
;
A
#
# COMPACT_ATOMS: atom_id res chain seq x y z
N MET A 1 71.88 -4.34 39.81
CA MET A 1 70.61 -3.56 39.80
C MET A 1 70.63 -2.62 38.60
N SER A 2 69.51 -2.52 37.89
CA SER A 2 69.20 -1.50 36.87
C SER A 2 69.54 -1.78 35.39
N SER A 3 69.13 -2.92 34.81
CA SER A 3 69.04 -3.03 33.33
C SER A 3 68.11 -4.12 32.78
N THR A 4 67.00 -4.44 33.47
CA THR A 4 65.98 -5.38 32.93
C THR A 4 64.55 -4.87 33.10
N ARG A 5 64.37 -3.65 33.64
CA ARG A 5 63.04 -3.05 33.86
C ARG A 5 62.63 -2.05 32.77
N THR A 6 63.53 -1.74 31.84
CA THR A 6 63.29 -0.76 30.77
C THR A 6 62.81 -1.43 29.48
N GLU A 7 63.27 -2.65 29.16
CA GLU A 7 62.85 -3.35 27.93
C GLU A 7 61.40 -3.89 27.99
N ALA A 8 60.88 -4.19 29.19
CA ALA A 8 59.50 -4.62 29.37
C ALA A 8 58.48 -3.47 29.27
N ALA A 9 58.91 -2.22 29.39
CA ALA A 9 58.06 -1.05 29.24
C ALA A 9 57.96 -0.59 27.77
N GLU A 10 59.02 -0.77 26.98
CA GLU A 10 59.07 -0.37 25.58
C GLU A 10 58.35 -1.37 24.65
N GLN A 11 58.21 -2.63 25.06
CA GLN A 11 57.38 -3.63 24.36
C GLN A 11 55.89 -3.58 24.71
N ALA A 12 55.49 -2.78 25.71
CA ALA A 12 54.09 -2.60 26.09
C ALA A 12 53.41 -1.44 25.34
N GLU A 13 54.18 -0.51 24.77
CA GLU A 13 53.68 0.70 24.11
C GLU A 13 53.48 0.55 22.59
N SER A 14 53.83 -0.60 21.99
CA SER A 14 53.48 -0.92 20.59
C SER A 14 52.11 -1.60 20.44
N ARG A 15 51.33 -1.71 21.52
CA ARG A 15 49.92 -2.15 21.50
C ARG A 15 48.96 -0.99 21.28
N HIS A 16 49.08 -0.24 20.17
CA HIS A 16 47.93 0.47 19.60
C HIS A 16 48.24 1.01 18.21
N SER A 17 47.96 0.23 17.16
CA SER A 17 47.37 0.73 15.91
C SER A 17 47.41 -0.37 14.85
N SER A 18 46.29 -1.07 14.71
CA SER A 18 45.77 -1.53 13.42
C SER A 18 44.43 -2.21 13.71
N ARG A 19 43.40 -1.39 13.92
CA ARG A 19 42.03 -1.85 13.76
C ARG A 19 41.87 -2.17 12.28
N ALA A 20 41.99 -3.43 11.89
CA ALA A 20 41.66 -3.94 10.56
C ALA A 20 40.13 -3.93 10.31
N VAL A 21 39.52 -2.76 10.50
CA VAL A 21 38.11 -2.44 10.22
C VAL A 21 37.91 -1.26 9.22
N PRO A 22 38.88 -0.57 8.58
CA PRO A 22 38.51 0.64 7.83
C PRO A 22 38.11 0.39 6.37
N GLU A 23 38.78 -0.49 5.62
CA GLU A 23 38.63 -0.50 4.15
C GLU A 23 37.39 -1.27 3.66
N VAL A 24 37.12 -2.45 4.22
CA VAL A 24 35.98 -3.28 3.80
C VAL A 24 34.64 -2.61 4.15
N VAL A 25 34.56 -2.02 5.34
CA VAL A 25 33.36 -1.27 5.79
C VAL A 25 33.16 -0.01 4.95
N THR A 26 34.24 0.72 4.64
CA THR A 26 34.19 1.91 3.78
C THR A 26 33.78 1.55 2.35
N GLY A 27 34.33 0.49 1.77
CA GLY A 27 33.98 0.02 0.42
C GLY A 27 32.52 -0.39 0.30
N LEU A 28 31.98 -1.10 1.31
CA LEU A 28 30.56 -1.47 1.35
C LEU A 28 29.65 -0.24 1.46
N LEU A 29 29.99 0.73 2.30
CA LEU A 29 29.24 1.97 2.46
C LEU A 29 29.20 2.77 1.16
N VAL A 30 30.36 2.95 0.52
CA VAL A 30 30.46 3.65 -0.77
C VAL A 30 29.59 2.96 -1.82
N ARG A 31 29.62 1.62 -1.90
CA ARG A 31 28.79 0.86 -2.85
C ARG A 31 27.29 1.10 -2.62
N LYS A 32 26.83 1.12 -1.36
CA LYS A 32 25.42 1.38 -1.03
C LYS A 32 25.00 2.81 -1.37
N VAL A 33 25.86 3.79 -1.08
CA VAL A 33 25.60 5.21 -1.45
C VAL A 33 25.51 5.37 -2.96
N VAL A 34 26.42 4.75 -3.72
CA VAL A 34 26.39 4.78 -5.20
C VAL A 34 25.13 4.09 -5.73
N SER A 35 24.74 2.95 -5.15
CA SER A 35 23.50 2.25 -5.51
C SER A 35 22.26 3.14 -5.30
N ALA A 36 22.15 3.76 -4.12
CA ALA A 36 21.07 4.68 -3.81
C ALA A 36 21.05 5.89 -4.77
N ALA A 37 22.19 6.51 -5.02
CA ALA A 37 22.29 7.65 -5.95
C ALA A 37 21.87 7.27 -7.37
N ARG A 38 22.27 6.08 -7.85
CA ARG A 38 21.84 5.55 -9.14
C ARG A 38 20.34 5.34 -9.19
N ALA A 39 19.75 4.72 -8.16
CA ALA A 39 18.32 4.48 -8.08
C ALA A 39 17.50 5.78 -8.08
N VAL A 40 17.99 6.84 -7.40
CA VAL A 40 17.38 8.18 -7.47
C VAL A 40 17.34 8.67 -8.93
N ILE A 41 18.46 8.63 -9.65
CA ILE A 41 18.54 9.09 -11.04
C ILE A 41 17.59 8.29 -11.94
N GLU A 42 17.54 6.96 -11.77
CA GLU A 42 16.67 6.07 -12.53
C GLU A 42 15.19 6.42 -12.30
N ARG A 43 14.78 6.75 -11.07
CA ARG A 43 13.40 7.19 -10.79
C ARG A 43 13.05 8.55 -11.38
N PHE A 44 14.00 9.47 -11.45
CA PHE A 44 13.79 10.74 -12.15
C PHE A 44 13.61 10.51 -13.65
N ARG A 45 14.44 9.65 -14.26
CA ARG A 45 14.30 9.28 -15.67
C ARG A 45 12.99 8.56 -15.97
N ALA A 46 12.54 7.69 -15.07
CA ALA A 46 11.31 6.93 -15.20
C ALA A 46 10.04 7.72 -14.80
N GLY A 47 10.17 8.96 -14.30
CA GLY A 47 9.04 9.74 -13.81
C GLY A 47 8.41 9.21 -12.51
N THR A 48 9.07 8.26 -11.83
CA THR A 48 8.56 7.64 -10.60
C THR A 48 9.08 8.26 -9.31
N HIS A 49 9.87 9.34 -9.41
CA HIS A 49 10.38 10.09 -8.26
C HIS A 49 9.26 10.77 -7.46
N HIS A 50 9.53 11.06 -6.18
CA HIS A 50 8.63 11.74 -5.23
C HIS A 50 9.06 13.19 -4.92
N GLY A 51 10.02 13.69 -5.69
CA GLY A 51 10.81 14.89 -5.40
C GLY A 51 12.17 14.50 -4.83
N LEU A 52 13.19 15.36 -4.98
CA LEU A 52 14.58 14.97 -4.72
C LEU A 52 14.79 14.44 -3.29
N TYR A 53 14.37 15.21 -2.28
CA TYR A 53 14.52 14.86 -0.88
C TYR A 53 13.83 13.52 -0.50
N PRO A 54 12.50 13.36 -0.68
CA PRO A 54 11.83 12.10 -0.32
C PRO A 54 12.33 10.90 -1.14
N THR A 55 12.65 11.09 -2.43
CA THR A 55 13.23 10.03 -3.27
C THR A 55 14.58 9.56 -2.70
N ALA A 56 15.46 10.50 -2.31
CA ALA A 56 16.74 10.15 -1.71
C ALA A 56 16.57 9.41 -0.38
N VAL A 57 15.64 9.85 0.48
CA VAL A 57 15.32 9.16 1.73
C VAL A 57 14.81 7.74 1.46
N GLU A 58 13.91 7.56 0.51
CA GLU A 58 13.38 6.25 0.11
C GLU A 58 14.48 5.29 -0.36
N GLU A 59 15.39 5.74 -1.25
CA GLU A 59 16.49 4.89 -1.73
C GLU A 59 17.48 4.54 -0.62
N ILE A 60 17.77 5.48 0.29
CA ILE A 60 18.61 5.21 1.45
C ILE A 60 17.94 4.16 2.35
N LEU A 61 16.64 4.30 2.63
CA LEU A 61 15.93 3.32 3.45
C LEU A 61 15.89 1.93 2.80
N ARG A 62 15.75 1.87 1.47
CA ARG A 62 15.85 0.63 0.69
C ARG A 62 17.21 -0.04 0.81
N GLU A 63 18.28 0.72 0.62
CA GLU A 63 19.65 0.19 0.62
C GLU A 63 20.16 -0.18 2.02
N PHE A 64 19.76 0.56 3.06
CA PHE A 64 20.31 0.43 4.42
C PHE A 64 19.42 -0.37 5.40
N CYS A 65 18.59 -1.28 4.87
CA CYS A 65 17.84 -2.31 5.61
C CYS A 65 16.66 -1.89 6.49
N LEU A 66 16.39 -0.59 6.71
CA LEU A 66 15.14 -0.16 7.38
C LEU A 66 13.91 -0.49 6.53
N ALA A 67 14.05 -0.53 5.21
CA ALA A 67 13.00 -1.02 4.32
C ALA A 67 12.75 -2.52 4.45
N HIS A 68 13.72 -3.36 4.85
CA HIS A 68 13.44 -4.80 4.97
C HIS A 68 12.44 -5.09 6.09
N LEU A 69 12.52 -4.38 7.22
CA LEU A 69 11.54 -4.54 8.30
C LEU A 69 10.18 -3.93 7.92
N GLY A 70 10.15 -2.67 7.49
CA GLY A 70 8.90 -2.00 7.14
C GLY A 70 8.17 -2.68 5.99
N ALA A 71 8.91 -3.12 4.97
CA ALA A 71 8.31 -3.81 3.85
C ALA A 71 8.02 -5.29 4.15
N ALA A 72 8.74 -5.96 5.05
CA ALA A 72 8.32 -7.28 5.54
C ALA A 72 7.00 -7.18 6.32
N LEU A 73 6.83 -6.14 7.16
CA LEU A 73 5.55 -5.87 7.83
C LEU A 73 4.45 -5.57 6.81
N TRP A 74 4.74 -4.76 5.79
CA TRP A 74 3.80 -4.45 4.71
C TRP A 74 3.40 -5.69 3.90
N SER A 75 4.38 -6.49 3.46
CA SER A 75 4.14 -7.75 2.76
C SER A 75 3.37 -8.73 3.64
N GLY A 76 3.74 -8.88 4.91
CA GLY A 76 3.03 -9.74 5.86
C GLY A 76 1.57 -9.33 6.02
N MET A 77 1.29 -8.03 6.11
CA MET A 77 -0.09 -7.51 6.16
C MET A 77 -0.89 -7.81 4.87
N LYS A 78 -0.27 -7.64 3.68
CA LYS A 78 -0.91 -8.00 2.41
C LYS A 78 -1.14 -9.51 2.28
N ASP A 79 -0.19 -10.32 2.74
CA ASP A 79 -0.30 -11.77 2.76
C ASP A 79 -1.45 -12.18 3.69
N GLU A 80 -1.50 -11.66 4.92
CA GLU A 80 -2.62 -11.89 5.84
C GLU A 80 -3.97 -11.55 5.19
N ALA A 81 -4.08 -10.39 4.53
CA ALA A 81 -5.28 -10.03 3.80
C ALA A 81 -5.63 -11.03 2.68
N ALA A 82 -4.65 -11.41 1.84
CA ALA A 82 -4.83 -12.34 0.73
C ALA A 82 -5.20 -13.76 1.19
N THR A 83 -4.73 -14.15 2.38
CA THR A 83 -4.96 -15.49 2.95
C THR A 83 -6.20 -15.55 3.87
N ALA A 84 -6.72 -14.40 4.32
CA ALA A 84 -7.74 -14.30 5.37
C ALA A 84 -9.01 -15.14 5.13
N PHE A 85 -9.38 -15.36 3.87
CA PHE A 85 -10.62 -16.02 3.46
C PHE A 85 -10.43 -17.44 2.90
N ARG A 86 -9.19 -17.95 2.88
CA ARG A 86 -8.91 -19.30 2.38
C ARG A 86 -9.48 -20.37 3.32
N SER A 87 -10.00 -21.46 2.75
CA SER A 87 -10.29 -22.67 3.53
C SER A 87 -8.97 -23.32 3.92
N GLY A 88 -8.80 -23.70 5.19
CA GLY A 88 -7.70 -24.58 5.58
C GLY A 88 -7.85 -25.98 5.00
N ASP A 89 -6.74 -26.68 4.82
CA ASP A 89 -6.60 -28.10 4.46
C ASP A 89 -6.91 -29.04 5.65
N GLY A 90 -7.97 -28.73 6.42
CA GLY A 90 -8.33 -29.44 7.64
C GLY A 90 -8.05 -28.68 8.94
N SER A 91 -7.44 -27.49 8.85
CA SER A 91 -7.32 -26.54 9.98
C SER A 91 -8.61 -25.72 10.18
N PRO A 92 -8.89 -25.23 11.41
CA PRO A 92 -10.01 -24.33 11.66
C PRO A 92 -10.00 -23.14 10.70
N ALA A 93 -11.18 -22.77 10.19
CA ALA A 93 -11.32 -21.61 9.31
C ALA A 93 -10.73 -20.36 9.99
N GLY A 94 -9.85 -19.64 9.28
CA GLY A 94 -9.32 -18.36 9.74
C GLY A 94 -10.44 -17.33 9.96
N ALA A 95 -10.15 -16.26 10.71
CA ALA A 95 -11.15 -15.27 11.11
C ALA A 95 -11.90 -14.64 9.92
N GLY A 96 -11.22 -14.37 8.81
CA GLY A 96 -11.85 -13.84 7.60
C GLY A 96 -12.82 -14.84 6.98
N ARG A 97 -12.47 -16.12 6.89
CA ARG A 97 -13.39 -17.16 6.42
C ARG A 97 -14.60 -17.32 7.33
N TYR A 98 -14.38 -17.36 8.65
CA TYR A 98 -15.49 -17.39 9.61
C TYR A 98 -16.43 -16.19 9.43
N PHE A 99 -15.87 -14.98 9.28
CA PHE A 99 -16.64 -13.78 8.98
C PHE A 99 -17.45 -13.91 7.68
N LEU A 100 -16.83 -14.38 6.60
CA LEU A 100 -17.51 -14.56 5.31
C LEU A 100 -18.69 -15.53 5.41
N ASP A 101 -18.52 -16.66 6.09
CA ASP A 101 -19.58 -17.65 6.26
C ASP A 101 -20.76 -17.07 7.07
N ARG A 102 -20.48 -16.36 8.18
CA ARG A 102 -21.51 -15.66 8.97
C ARG A 102 -22.16 -14.52 8.21
N PHE A 103 -21.38 -13.78 7.42
CA PHE A 103 -21.88 -12.69 6.59
C PHE A 103 -22.88 -13.22 5.57
N ILE A 104 -22.52 -14.28 4.83
CA ILE A 104 -23.38 -14.94 3.85
C ILE A 104 -24.70 -15.40 4.49
N GLU A 105 -24.64 -16.10 5.63
CA GLU A 105 -25.84 -16.51 6.37
C GLU A 105 -26.72 -15.31 6.76
N THR A 106 -26.10 -14.20 7.18
CA THR A 106 -26.80 -12.99 7.60
C THR A 106 -27.50 -12.29 6.44
N VAL A 107 -26.92 -12.28 5.24
CA VAL A 107 -27.48 -11.60 4.06
C VAL A 107 -28.38 -12.48 3.20
N SER A 108 -28.41 -13.80 3.45
CA SER A 108 -29.25 -14.77 2.76
C SER A 108 -30.72 -14.82 3.23
N VAL A 109 -31.12 -13.96 4.18
CA VAL A 109 -32.51 -13.92 4.65
C VAL A 109 -33.46 -13.33 3.58
N PRO A 110 -34.79 -13.62 3.63
CA PRO A 110 -35.74 -13.23 2.57
C PRO A 110 -35.84 -11.72 2.32
N GLU A 111 -35.54 -10.92 3.34
CA GLU A 111 -35.42 -9.48 3.22
C GLU A 111 -34.15 -9.14 2.46
N ARG A 112 -34.29 -8.57 1.25
CA ARG A 112 -33.15 -8.15 0.43
C ARG A 112 -32.35 -7.09 1.21
N LYS A 113 -31.25 -7.52 1.82
CA LYS A 113 -30.28 -6.61 2.44
C LYS A 113 -29.41 -6.00 1.37
N GLU A 114 -29.25 -4.69 1.47
CA GLU A 114 -28.33 -3.98 0.62
C GLU A 114 -27.02 -3.74 1.38
N VAL A 115 -25.91 -4.11 0.75
CA VAL A 115 -24.60 -4.13 1.40
C VAL A 115 -23.72 -3.06 0.78
N THR A 116 -23.11 -2.22 1.61
CA THR A 116 -22.01 -1.34 1.23
C THR A 116 -20.74 -1.83 1.91
N VAL A 117 -19.66 -2.02 1.13
CA VAL A 117 -18.35 -2.41 1.64
C VAL A 117 -17.43 -1.21 1.53
N VAL A 118 -16.83 -0.79 2.65
CA VAL A 118 -15.91 0.35 2.70
C VAL A 118 -14.54 -0.11 3.18
N GLY A 119 -13.50 0.18 2.42
CA GLY A 119 -12.10 -0.02 2.82
C GLY A 119 -11.38 1.32 2.89
N HIS A 120 -10.58 1.53 3.94
CA HIS A 120 -9.72 2.72 4.09
C HIS A 120 -8.25 2.32 4.15
N GLY A 121 -7.39 2.97 3.36
CA GLY A 121 -5.96 2.75 3.42
C GLY A 121 -5.57 1.29 3.19
N SER A 122 -4.91 0.70 4.19
CA SER A 122 -4.54 -0.72 4.23
C SER A 122 -5.71 -1.69 4.40
N GLY A 123 -6.92 -1.21 4.70
CA GLY A 123 -8.13 -2.02 4.67
C GLY A 123 -8.60 -2.38 3.26
N VAL A 124 -8.10 -1.71 2.22
CA VAL A 124 -8.49 -1.97 0.82
C VAL A 124 -7.98 -3.32 0.31
N PRO A 125 -6.72 -3.75 0.54
CA PRO A 125 -6.31 -5.13 0.26
C PRO A 125 -7.23 -6.21 0.88
N LEU A 126 -7.66 -6.02 2.14
CA LEU A 126 -8.60 -6.94 2.80
C LEU A 126 -9.99 -6.91 2.16
N MET A 127 -10.49 -5.73 1.80
CA MET A 127 -11.73 -5.57 1.03
C MET A 127 -11.66 -6.30 -0.31
N ASN A 128 -10.56 -6.17 -1.05
CA ASN A 128 -10.37 -6.84 -2.33
C ASN A 128 -10.39 -8.37 -2.16
N ALA A 129 -9.70 -8.87 -1.13
CA ALA A 129 -9.70 -10.30 -0.79
C ALA A 129 -11.11 -10.80 -0.39
N PHE A 130 -11.84 -10.00 0.40
CA PHE A 130 -13.23 -10.28 0.76
C PHE A 130 -14.10 -10.38 -0.49
N LEU A 131 -14.06 -9.40 -1.39
CA LEU A 131 -14.87 -9.39 -2.62
C LEU A 131 -14.55 -10.59 -3.52
N ALA A 132 -13.27 -10.98 -3.63
CA ALA A 132 -12.89 -12.16 -4.39
C ALA A 132 -13.43 -13.46 -3.78
N ALA A 133 -13.33 -13.62 -2.46
CA ALA A 133 -13.84 -14.80 -1.76
C ALA A 133 -15.38 -14.84 -1.75
N PHE A 134 -16.02 -13.69 -1.59
CA PHE A 134 -17.46 -13.51 -1.69
C PHE A 134 -17.98 -13.91 -3.08
N ASP A 135 -17.33 -13.42 -4.13
CA ASP A 135 -17.69 -13.73 -5.53
C ASP A 135 -17.53 -15.22 -5.84
N ALA A 136 -16.50 -15.87 -5.29
CA ALA A 136 -16.30 -17.31 -5.45
C ALA A 136 -17.31 -18.16 -4.64
N ARG A 137 -17.80 -17.65 -3.50
CA ARG A 137 -18.68 -18.41 -2.60
C ARG A 137 -20.16 -18.26 -2.95
N ARG A 138 -20.61 -17.08 -3.36
CA ARG A 138 -22.02 -16.87 -3.77
C ARG A 138 -22.36 -17.76 -4.97
N GLY A 139 -23.54 -18.38 -4.95
CA GLY A 139 -23.95 -19.32 -6.01
C GLY A 139 -23.20 -20.67 -6.06
N SER A 140 -22.17 -20.89 -5.23
CA SER A 140 -21.50 -22.19 -5.14
C SER A 140 -22.39 -23.25 -4.48
N ALA A 141 -22.11 -24.52 -4.73
CA ALA A 141 -22.82 -25.62 -4.10
C ALA A 141 -22.80 -25.48 -2.55
N GLY A 142 -23.99 -25.49 -1.93
CA GLY A 142 -24.15 -25.29 -0.49
C GLY A 142 -24.00 -23.85 0.00
N SER A 143 -23.96 -22.85 -0.89
CA SER A 143 -24.14 -21.44 -0.51
C SER A 143 -25.62 -21.12 -0.35
N PRO A 144 -26.05 -20.51 0.77
CA PRO A 144 -27.42 -20.02 0.92
C PRO A 144 -27.65 -18.71 0.13
N LEU A 145 -26.61 -18.14 -0.48
CA LEU A 145 -26.70 -16.89 -1.24
C LEU A 145 -26.70 -17.17 -2.75
N SER A 146 -27.67 -16.58 -3.44
CA SER A 146 -27.83 -16.68 -4.91
C SER A 146 -26.61 -16.14 -5.66
N ALA A 147 -26.34 -16.69 -6.84
CA ALA A 147 -25.38 -16.17 -7.81
C ALA A 147 -25.76 -14.78 -8.36
N ASP A 148 -26.99 -14.33 -8.13
CA ASP A 148 -27.45 -13.00 -8.55
C ASP A 148 -27.29 -11.94 -7.45
N PHE A 149 -26.98 -12.34 -6.21
CA PHE A 149 -26.75 -11.38 -5.14
C PHE A 149 -25.46 -10.61 -5.42
N ARG A 150 -25.55 -9.28 -5.28
CA ARG A 150 -24.45 -8.34 -5.46
C ARG A 150 -24.38 -7.38 -4.28
N VAL A 151 -23.17 -7.01 -3.89
CA VAL A 151 -22.92 -5.87 -3.00
C VAL A 151 -23.38 -4.61 -3.73
N ARG A 152 -24.11 -3.71 -3.06
CA ARG A 152 -24.63 -2.49 -3.69
C ARG A 152 -23.47 -1.52 -4.04
N ASP A 153 -22.64 -1.23 -3.04
CA ASP A 153 -21.56 -0.25 -3.16
C ASP A 153 -20.23 -0.81 -2.65
N VAL A 154 -19.17 -0.57 -3.40
CA VAL A 154 -17.78 -0.76 -2.95
C VAL A 154 -17.12 0.61 -2.92
N VAL A 155 -16.64 1.01 -1.73
CA VAL A 155 -16.03 2.33 -1.52
C VAL A 155 -14.60 2.20 -1.00
N ALA A 156 -13.64 2.73 -1.74
CA ALA A 156 -12.23 2.77 -1.38
C ALA A 156 -11.84 4.18 -0.94
N LEU A 157 -11.39 4.34 0.30
CA LEU A 157 -10.91 5.59 0.86
C LEU A 157 -9.38 5.56 0.92
N ALA A 158 -8.71 6.46 0.21
CA ALA A 158 -7.26 6.54 0.07
C ALA A 158 -6.59 5.16 -0.11
N PRO A 159 -6.94 4.39 -1.15
CA PRO A 159 -6.53 3.00 -1.26
C PRO A 159 -5.01 2.83 -1.29
N MET A 160 -4.48 2.06 -0.33
CA MET A 160 -3.09 1.60 -0.35
C MET A 160 -2.99 0.26 -1.07
N CYS A 161 -3.42 0.25 -2.33
CA CYS A 161 -3.31 -0.91 -3.21
C CYS A 161 -2.74 -0.51 -4.56
N THR A 162 -2.08 -1.46 -5.22
CA THR A 162 -1.48 -1.27 -6.54
C THR A 162 -2.56 -1.19 -7.62
N PHE A 163 -2.20 -0.72 -8.80
CA PHE A 163 -3.12 -0.73 -9.95
C PHE A 163 -3.62 -2.13 -10.33
N PRO A 164 -2.77 -3.19 -10.38
CA PRO A 164 -3.25 -4.55 -10.57
C PRO A 164 -4.28 -5.00 -9.53
N GLU A 165 -4.07 -4.68 -8.25
CA GLU A 165 -5.01 -5.01 -7.17
C GLU A 165 -6.36 -4.29 -7.38
N LEU A 166 -6.36 -3.00 -7.75
CA LEU A 166 -7.59 -2.27 -8.03
C LEU A 166 -8.28 -2.75 -9.31
N ALA A 167 -7.54 -2.98 -10.40
CA ALA A 167 -8.09 -3.52 -11.65
C ALA A 167 -8.79 -4.87 -11.41
N SER A 168 -8.17 -5.76 -10.63
CA SER A 168 -8.78 -7.04 -10.25
C SER A 168 -10.13 -6.87 -9.53
N THR A 169 -10.30 -5.79 -8.78
CA THR A 169 -11.55 -5.45 -8.11
C THR A 169 -12.57 -4.90 -9.09
N LEU A 170 -12.19 -3.94 -9.94
CA LEU A 170 -13.08 -3.35 -10.95
C LEU A 170 -13.64 -4.38 -11.93
N ARG A 171 -12.85 -5.38 -12.32
CA ARG A 171 -13.29 -6.50 -13.18
C ARG A 171 -14.42 -7.33 -12.56
N ARG A 172 -14.60 -7.30 -11.23
CA ARG A 172 -15.68 -7.99 -10.52
C ARG A 172 -16.97 -7.18 -10.42
N ARG A 173 -17.02 -5.95 -10.91
CA ARG A 173 -18.23 -5.11 -10.80
C ARG A 173 -19.45 -5.85 -11.34
N ASN A 174 -19.40 -6.34 -12.58
CA ASN A 174 -20.58 -6.96 -13.19
C ASN A 174 -21.01 -8.29 -12.53
N THR A 175 -20.17 -8.90 -11.71
CA THR A 175 -20.48 -10.15 -11.01
C THR A 175 -20.78 -9.92 -9.54
N ALA A 176 -19.94 -9.21 -8.80
CA ALA A 176 -19.95 -9.15 -7.35
C ALA A 176 -20.56 -7.87 -6.75
N PHE A 177 -20.52 -6.72 -7.45
CA PHE A 177 -21.01 -5.46 -6.88
C PHE A 177 -21.52 -4.42 -7.89
N GLU A 178 -22.52 -3.61 -7.53
CA GLU A 178 -23.19 -2.73 -8.49
C GLU A 178 -22.39 -1.44 -8.76
N ARG A 179 -21.92 -0.76 -7.72
CA ARG A 179 -21.27 0.55 -7.83
C ARG A 179 -19.91 0.57 -7.16
N PHE A 180 -19.01 1.37 -7.72
CA PHE A 180 -17.68 1.60 -7.18
C PHE A 180 -17.49 3.10 -6.95
N ARG A 181 -16.82 3.43 -5.85
CA ARG A 181 -16.37 4.79 -5.57
C ARG A 181 -15.01 4.78 -4.90
N MET A 182 -14.13 5.65 -5.34
CA MET A 182 -12.82 5.89 -4.77
C MET A 182 -12.72 7.34 -4.33
N PHE A 183 -12.16 7.56 -3.15
CA PHE A 183 -11.78 8.87 -2.67
C PHE A 183 -10.27 8.88 -2.49
N ALA A 184 -9.59 9.84 -3.11
CA ALA A 184 -8.15 9.99 -3.06
C ALA A 184 -7.79 11.45 -2.81
N LEU A 185 -6.60 11.70 -2.26
CA LEU A 185 -6.09 13.06 -2.18
C LEU A 185 -5.57 13.49 -3.56
N THR A 186 -5.72 14.78 -3.85
CA THR A 186 -4.96 15.47 -4.92
C THR A 186 -3.46 15.31 -4.65
N ASP A 187 -2.64 15.38 -5.70
CA ASP A 187 -1.19 15.24 -5.54
C ASP A 187 -0.61 16.36 -4.66
N GLU A 188 -1.17 17.56 -4.74
CA GLU A 188 -0.83 18.70 -3.89
C GLU A 188 -1.13 18.41 -2.42
N ALA A 189 -2.30 17.84 -2.12
CA ALA A 189 -2.67 17.47 -0.74
C ALA A 189 -1.82 16.30 -0.23
N GLU A 190 -1.57 15.27 -1.03
CA GLU A 190 -0.66 14.16 -0.68
C GLU A 190 0.77 14.67 -0.37
N LYS A 191 1.26 15.65 -1.14
CA LYS A 191 2.58 16.25 -0.92
C LYS A 191 2.64 17.09 0.36
N ALA A 192 1.52 17.66 0.80
CA ALA A 192 1.40 18.47 2.01
C ALA A 192 1.07 17.63 3.26
N ASP A 193 0.58 16.40 3.09
CA ASP A 193 0.39 15.44 4.17
C ASP A 193 1.75 14.85 4.57
N HIS A 194 2.24 15.15 5.76
CA HIS A 194 3.58 14.72 6.20
C HIS A 194 3.47 13.54 7.15
N LEU A 195 4.02 12.38 6.77
CA LEU A 195 4.06 11.19 7.62
C LEU A 195 4.93 11.42 8.87
N VAL A 196 6.17 11.89 8.67
CA VAL A 196 7.08 12.29 9.74
C VAL A 196 7.60 13.67 9.42
N PRO A 197 7.11 14.73 10.09
CA PRO A 197 7.55 16.09 9.83
C PRO A 197 9.08 16.19 9.81
N VAL A 198 9.61 16.92 8.83
CA VAL A 198 11.06 17.08 8.56
C VAL A 198 11.76 15.83 8.02
N ALA A 199 11.61 14.66 8.64
CA ALA A 199 12.33 13.45 8.25
C ALA A 199 11.80 12.80 6.95
N TYR A 200 10.49 12.82 6.76
CA TYR A 200 9.84 12.34 5.54
C TYR A 200 8.60 13.22 5.24
N PRO A 201 8.78 14.36 4.54
CA PRO A 201 7.74 15.37 4.30
C PRO A 201 6.83 15.00 3.12
N ARG A 202 6.35 13.76 3.12
CA ARG A 202 5.38 13.22 2.19
C ARG A 202 4.46 12.27 2.93
N SER A 203 3.33 11.96 2.31
CA SER A 203 2.30 11.16 2.94
C SER A 203 2.71 9.71 3.18
N LEU A 204 1.86 9.01 3.91
CA LEU A 204 1.97 7.56 4.06
C LEU A 204 1.93 6.83 2.70
N LEU A 205 1.11 7.26 1.74
CA LEU A 205 1.02 6.60 0.43
C LEU A 205 2.31 6.79 -0.38
N TYR A 206 2.89 7.99 -0.34
CA TYR A 206 4.20 8.25 -0.90
C TYR A 206 5.27 7.33 -0.28
N PHE A 207 5.23 7.11 1.03
CA PHE A 207 6.17 6.21 1.70
C PHE A 207 5.97 4.74 1.31
N VAL A 208 4.72 4.27 1.29
CA VAL A 208 4.38 2.89 0.91
C VAL A 208 4.79 2.63 -0.54
N SER A 209 4.33 3.50 -1.46
CA SER A 209 4.68 3.45 -2.89
C SER A 209 6.19 3.53 -3.11
N GLY A 210 6.86 4.38 -2.35
CA GLY A 210 8.24 4.76 -2.55
C GLY A 210 9.26 3.83 -1.89
N ALA A 211 8.93 3.16 -0.80
CA ALA A 211 9.89 2.38 -0.01
C ALA A 211 9.40 0.99 0.43
N LEU A 212 8.08 0.77 0.56
CA LEU A 212 7.57 -0.47 1.17
C LEU A 212 7.02 -1.48 0.18
N GLU A 213 6.50 -1.03 -0.96
CA GLU A 213 5.99 -1.94 -1.99
C GLU A 213 7.08 -2.83 -2.59
N ARG A 214 6.62 -3.97 -3.12
CA ARG A 214 7.47 -4.98 -3.73
C ARG A 214 7.14 -5.13 -5.21
N ASP A 215 8.17 -5.38 -6.01
CA ASP A 215 8.01 -5.87 -7.36
C ASP A 215 7.53 -7.33 -7.35
N PRO A 216 7.19 -7.91 -8.52
CA PRO A 216 6.79 -9.32 -8.61
C PRO A 216 7.85 -10.32 -8.12
N ASN A 217 9.12 -9.91 -7.98
CA ASN A 217 10.20 -10.75 -7.44
C ASN A 217 10.34 -10.62 -5.91
N GLY A 218 9.44 -9.88 -5.24
CA GLY A 218 9.49 -9.66 -3.79
C GLY A 218 10.55 -8.64 -3.36
N THR A 219 11.17 -7.92 -4.30
CA THR A 219 12.20 -6.92 -4.03
C THR A 219 11.58 -5.54 -3.84
N SER A 220 12.12 -4.75 -2.90
CA SER A 220 11.65 -3.37 -2.68
C SER A 220 11.69 -2.57 -3.97
N ALA A 221 10.58 -1.98 -4.36
CA ALA A 221 10.49 -1.21 -5.60
C ALA A 221 9.58 0.01 -5.43
N ALA A 222 9.78 1.02 -6.27
CA ALA A 222 8.88 2.15 -6.35
C ALA A 222 7.67 1.71 -7.20
N VAL A 223 6.52 1.50 -6.56
CA VAL A 223 5.32 0.94 -7.21
C VAL A 223 4.19 1.96 -7.15
N PRO A 224 3.57 2.33 -8.27
CA PRO A 224 2.40 3.20 -8.29
C PRO A 224 1.24 2.60 -7.48
N LEU A 225 0.69 3.40 -6.56
CA LEU A 225 -0.52 3.06 -5.82
C LEU A 225 -1.73 3.76 -6.44
N SER A 226 -2.83 3.03 -6.57
CA SER A 226 -4.07 3.54 -7.15
C SER A 226 -4.72 4.67 -6.32
N GLY A 227 -4.38 4.79 -5.03
CA GLY A 227 -4.85 5.90 -4.20
C GLY A 227 -4.15 7.24 -4.42
N MET A 228 -3.13 7.32 -5.29
CA MET A 228 -2.38 8.56 -5.52
C MET A 228 -2.77 9.20 -6.86
N ALA A 229 -3.39 10.39 -6.81
CA ALA A 229 -3.89 11.10 -7.99
C ALA A 229 -2.84 11.35 -9.08
N ARG A 230 -1.58 11.51 -8.72
CA ARG A 230 -0.46 11.77 -9.65
C ARG A 230 -0.30 10.72 -10.75
N TRP A 231 -0.80 9.51 -10.53
CA TRP A 231 -0.69 8.42 -11.51
C TRP A 231 -1.81 8.41 -12.55
N TYR A 232 -2.80 9.30 -12.43
CA TYR A 232 -3.93 9.42 -13.35
C TYR A 232 -3.72 10.47 -14.45
N GLY A 233 -2.64 11.25 -14.41
CA GLY A 233 -2.36 12.29 -15.40
C GLY A 233 -2.02 11.76 -16.79
N SER A 234 -2.31 12.59 -17.81
CA SER A 234 -1.96 12.31 -19.22
C SER A 234 -0.46 12.10 -19.40
N GLY A 235 -0.06 11.06 -20.14
CA GLY A 235 1.35 10.74 -20.43
C GLY A 235 2.05 9.94 -19.33
N GLN A 236 1.35 9.59 -18.25
CA GLN A 236 1.87 8.63 -17.28
C GLN A 236 1.94 7.23 -17.90
N THR A 237 3.06 6.54 -17.75
CA THR A 237 3.27 5.16 -18.24
C THR A 237 3.61 4.18 -17.13
N ALA A 238 3.84 4.69 -15.91
CA ALA A 238 4.09 3.86 -14.75
C ALA A 238 2.87 3.02 -14.37
N GLY A 239 3.09 1.75 -13.99
CA GLY A 239 2.04 0.86 -13.51
C GLY A 239 1.48 -0.12 -14.54
N GLY A 240 1.90 -0.05 -15.81
CA GLY A 240 1.60 -1.06 -16.83
C GLY A 240 0.15 -1.05 -17.34
N ALA A 241 -0.28 -2.19 -17.91
CA ALA A 241 -1.58 -2.31 -18.57
C ALA A 241 -2.76 -2.14 -17.61
N GLU A 242 -2.65 -2.65 -16.38
CA GLU A 242 -3.67 -2.51 -15.35
C GLU A 242 -3.83 -1.06 -14.89
N ALA A 243 -2.76 -0.26 -14.93
CA ALA A 243 -2.86 1.17 -14.65
C ALA A 243 -3.57 1.92 -15.78
N GLU A 244 -3.40 1.51 -17.03
CA GLU A 244 -4.19 2.03 -18.15
C GLU A 244 -5.67 1.66 -18.00
N GLU A 245 -5.98 0.40 -17.69
CA GLU A 245 -7.37 -0.06 -17.48
C GLU A 245 -8.09 0.77 -16.41
N VAL A 246 -7.45 0.98 -15.26
CA VAL A 246 -8.03 1.79 -14.17
C VAL A 246 -8.20 3.24 -14.59
N ARG A 247 -7.27 3.82 -15.35
CA ARG A 247 -7.38 5.20 -15.86
C ARG A 247 -8.52 5.36 -16.84
N VAL A 248 -8.69 4.41 -17.78
CA VAL A 248 -9.83 4.40 -18.71
C VAL A 248 -11.16 4.40 -17.96
N VAL A 249 -11.27 3.59 -16.89
CA VAL A 249 -12.47 3.60 -16.04
C VAL A 249 -12.63 4.93 -15.31
N ALA A 250 -11.55 5.51 -14.77
CA ALA A 250 -11.60 6.79 -14.09
C ALA A 250 -12.03 7.95 -15.00
N ASP A 251 -11.55 7.97 -16.23
CA ASP A 251 -11.91 8.97 -17.24
C ASP A 251 -13.36 8.81 -17.70
N ALA A 252 -13.83 7.57 -17.84
CA ALA A 252 -15.22 7.27 -18.22
C ALA A 252 -16.22 7.57 -17.08
N GLU A 253 -15.79 7.45 -15.82
CA GLU A 253 -16.63 7.59 -14.63
C GLU A 253 -16.02 8.57 -13.61
N PRO A 254 -15.96 9.88 -13.92
CA PRO A 254 -15.30 10.85 -13.05
C PRO A 254 -15.94 10.95 -11.65
N ARG A 255 -17.22 10.60 -11.51
CA ARG A 255 -17.92 10.56 -10.21
C ARG A 255 -17.56 9.35 -9.35
N ALA A 256 -16.97 8.32 -9.94
CA ALA A 256 -16.45 7.16 -9.24
C ALA A 256 -15.04 7.40 -8.69
N PHE A 257 -14.33 8.45 -9.13
CA PHE A 257 -12.96 8.78 -8.71
C PHE A 257 -12.91 10.21 -8.18
N VAL A 258 -13.19 10.37 -6.89
CA VAL A 258 -13.29 11.67 -6.23
C VAL A 258 -11.94 12.08 -5.67
N LEU A 259 -11.44 13.24 -6.11
CA LEU A 259 -10.24 13.85 -5.55
C LEU A 259 -10.57 14.83 -4.43
N SER A 260 -9.70 14.85 -3.42
CA SER A 260 -9.84 15.62 -2.19
C SER A 260 -8.62 16.53 -1.95
N PRO A 261 -8.80 17.77 -1.46
CA PRO A 261 -10.07 18.41 -1.11
C PRO A 261 -10.92 18.79 -2.34
N GLY A 262 -12.24 18.70 -2.20
CA GLY A 262 -13.26 19.01 -3.19
C GLY A 262 -14.65 19.11 -2.57
N ALA A 263 -15.68 19.29 -3.39
CA ALA A 263 -17.06 19.47 -2.91
C ALA A 263 -17.61 18.22 -2.19
N GLU A 264 -17.18 17.04 -2.62
CA GLU A 264 -17.68 15.75 -2.11
C GLU A 264 -16.82 15.17 -0.97
N CYS A 265 -15.61 15.70 -0.76
CA CYS A 265 -14.72 15.31 0.32
C CYS A 265 -13.74 16.44 0.63
N GLY A 266 -13.68 16.88 1.88
CA GLY A 266 -12.80 17.96 2.34
C GLY A 266 -11.47 17.49 2.92
N ALA A 267 -11.18 16.18 2.89
CA ALA A 267 -9.97 15.61 3.48
C ALA A 267 -8.70 16.21 2.84
N ARG A 268 -7.73 16.54 3.68
CA ARG A 268 -6.41 17.08 3.30
C ARG A 268 -5.26 16.21 3.78
N SER A 269 -5.56 15.15 4.52
CA SER A 269 -4.60 14.15 4.95
C SER A 269 -5.22 12.76 4.92
N HIS A 270 -4.36 11.74 4.88
CA HIS A 270 -4.79 10.35 4.84
C HIS A 270 -5.70 9.97 6.02
N ALA A 271 -5.44 10.53 7.21
CA ALA A 271 -6.22 10.24 8.41
C ALA A 271 -7.63 10.88 8.39
N GLN A 272 -7.81 11.98 7.66
CA GLN A 272 -9.05 12.76 7.65
C GLN A 272 -10.19 12.10 6.88
N PHE A 273 -9.94 11.13 6.00
CA PHE A 273 -11.02 10.36 5.35
C PHE A 273 -11.96 9.66 6.34
N ARG A 274 -11.55 9.45 7.60
CA ARG A 274 -12.42 8.83 8.63
C ARG A 274 -13.35 9.82 9.32
N THR A 275 -13.05 11.11 9.23
CA THR A 275 -13.72 12.15 10.03
C THR A 275 -14.21 13.34 9.20
N ASP A 276 -13.91 13.37 7.89
CA ASP A 276 -14.33 14.43 6.99
C ASP A 276 -15.86 14.48 6.87
N PRO A 277 -16.54 15.59 7.28
CA PRO A 277 -17.99 15.65 7.29
C PRO A 277 -18.63 15.55 5.91
N ALA A 278 -17.98 16.12 4.88
CA ALA A 278 -18.51 16.09 3.51
C ALA A 278 -18.53 14.67 2.95
N LEU A 279 -17.45 13.91 3.17
CA LEU A 279 -17.37 12.50 2.82
C LEU A 279 -18.40 11.68 3.60
N LEU A 280 -18.49 11.84 4.92
CA LEU A 280 -19.44 11.07 5.73
C LEU A 280 -20.90 11.34 5.31
N ALA A 281 -21.23 12.59 4.97
CA ALA A 281 -22.54 12.93 4.41
C ALA A 281 -22.78 12.26 3.05
N ASN A 282 -21.76 12.22 2.17
CA ASN A 282 -21.85 11.50 0.89
C ASN A 282 -22.05 9.99 1.10
N LEU A 283 -21.31 9.37 2.02
CA LEU A 283 -21.46 7.95 2.35
C LEU A 283 -22.85 7.66 2.92
N GLN A 284 -23.38 8.54 3.76
CA GLN A 284 -24.73 8.40 4.30
C GLN A 284 -25.78 8.39 3.19
N VAL A 285 -25.70 9.33 2.23
CA VAL A 285 -26.59 9.36 1.06
C VAL A 285 -26.49 8.06 0.25
N MET A 286 -25.27 7.57 -0.01
CA MET A 286 -25.05 6.32 -0.75
C MET A 286 -25.63 5.09 -0.04
N ILE A 287 -25.51 5.04 1.30
CA ILE A 287 -26.02 3.93 2.11
C ILE A 287 -27.55 3.95 2.17
N SER A 288 -28.13 5.15 2.32
CA SER A 288 -29.58 5.34 2.48
C SER A 288 -30.40 5.16 1.20
N GLY A 289 -29.79 5.29 0.01
CA GLY A 289 -30.46 5.13 -1.28
C GLY A 289 -31.07 6.44 -1.79
#